data_AF-A0A3M6TRP5-F1
#
_entry.id   AF-A0A3M6TRP5-F1
#
_cell.length_a   1.000
_cell.length_b   1.000
_cell.length_c   1.000
_cell.angle_alpha   90.00
_cell.angle_beta   90.00
_cell.angle_gamma   90.00
#
_symmetry.space_group_name_H-M   'P 1'
#
loop_
_entity.id
_entity.type
_entity.pdbx_description
1 polymer ?
#
loop_
_entity_poly.entity_id
_entity_poly.type
_entity_poly.pdbx_seq_one_letter_code
_entity_poly.pdbx_strand_id
1 'polypeptide(L)'
;MATTEKESGQGEVSDKIAPWASGEHLRHVETEVIIPKILREKAKAKCDDLVQAFTQCAKGRTVSILWTCRKENQAMKDCLTSYYQDKELFEECRQEYLKKREDYQKDFAQSGKSANLTKKESTI
;
A
#
# COMPACT_ATOMS: atom_id res chain seq x y z
N MET A 1 19.26 -42.78 11.92
CA MET A 1 20.11 -41.68 11.43
C MET A 1 19.26 -40.91 10.41
N ALA A 2 18.55 -39.87 10.85
CA ALA A 2 17.83 -38.97 9.94
C ALA A 2 18.67 -37.71 9.82
N THR A 3 19.26 -37.52 8.66
CA THR A 3 20.07 -36.36 8.30
C THR A 3 19.19 -35.12 8.24
N THR A 4 19.55 -34.11 9.02
CA THR A 4 19.07 -32.74 8.88
C THR A 4 19.65 -32.14 7.59
N GLU A 5 18.83 -31.97 6.57
CA GLU A 5 19.19 -31.13 5.42
C GLU A 5 19.06 -29.65 5.81
N LYS A 6 20.18 -28.95 5.66
CA LYS A 6 20.43 -27.58 6.04
C LYS A 6 20.16 -26.71 4.80
N GLU A 7 19.02 -26.02 4.77
CA GLU A 7 18.73 -25.04 3.70
C GLU A 7 19.70 -23.85 3.78
N SER A 8 20.70 -23.84 2.91
CA SER A 8 21.89 -22.99 2.94
C SER A 8 21.74 -21.65 2.18
N GLY A 9 20.56 -21.03 2.19
CA GLY A 9 20.30 -19.81 1.40
C GLY A 9 19.88 -18.56 2.18
N GLN A 10 19.46 -18.70 3.44
CA GLN A 10 18.81 -17.60 4.18
C GLN A 10 19.79 -16.71 4.98
N GLY A 11 20.98 -17.20 5.29
CA GLY A 11 21.96 -16.46 6.11
C GLY A 11 22.66 -15.31 5.38
N GLU A 12 23.02 -15.48 4.11
CA GLU A 12 23.91 -14.52 3.42
C GLU A 12 23.22 -13.20 3.03
N VAL A 13 21.89 -13.21 2.84
CA VAL A 13 21.13 -12.02 2.43
C VAL A 13 20.86 -11.09 3.62
N SER A 14 20.57 -11.66 4.80
CA SER A 14 20.26 -10.87 6.00
C SER A 14 21.46 -10.04 6.47
N ASP A 15 22.69 -10.51 6.25
CA ASP A 15 23.92 -9.82 6.63
C ASP A 15 24.24 -8.60 5.74
N LYS A 16 23.66 -8.52 4.53
CA LYS A 16 23.86 -7.40 3.59
C LYS A 16 22.80 -6.31 3.70
N ILE A 17 21.75 -6.52 4.51
CA ILE A 17 20.69 -5.55 4.73
C ILE A 17 21.10 -4.63 5.88
N ALA A 18 21.00 -3.31 5.67
CA ALA A 18 21.37 -2.37 6.70
C ALA A 18 20.44 -2.49 7.93
N PRO A 19 20.95 -2.43 9.18
CA PRO A 19 20.13 -2.60 10.38
C PRO A 19 19.00 -1.56 10.53
N TRP A 20 19.17 -0.36 9.97
CA TRP A 20 18.14 0.68 9.95
C TRP A 20 16.98 0.38 8.98
N ALA A 21 17.20 -0.56 8.07
CA ALA A 21 16.25 -0.97 7.04
C ALA A 21 15.43 -2.20 7.51
N SER A 22 16.02 -3.04 8.37
CA SER A 22 15.35 -4.20 8.98
C SER A 22 14.61 -3.82 10.27
N GLY A 23 13.46 -4.46 10.53
CA GLY A 23 12.74 -4.36 11.81
C GLY A 23 11.36 -3.69 11.73
N GLU A 24 10.65 -3.64 12.85
CA GLU A 24 9.25 -3.18 12.90
C GLU A 24 9.09 -1.65 12.97
N HIS A 25 10.20 -0.94 13.19
CA HIS A 25 10.18 0.52 13.33
C HIS A 25 9.80 1.19 12.00
N LEU A 26 8.75 2.00 12.05
CA LEU A 26 8.28 2.81 10.94
C LEU A 26 8.80 4.24 11.07
N ARG A 27 9.31 4.76 9.96
CA ARG A 27 9.65 6.18 9.83
C ARG A 27 8.38 7.01 9.70
N HIS A 28 8.52 8.31 9.96
CA HIS A 28 7.42 9.26 9.84
C HIS A 28 6.78 9.23 8.43
N VAL A 29 7.60 9.20 7.38
CA VAL A 29 7.12 9.11 5.99
C VAL A 29 6.35 7.80 5.73
N GLU A 30 6.78 6.69 6.33
CA GLU A 30 6.12 5.39 6.17
C GLU A 30 4.75 5.40 6.85
N THR A 31 4.69 5.95 8.06
CA THR A 31 3.47 6.02 8.88
C THR A 31 2.46 7.03 8.35
N GLU A 32 2.91 8.20 7.88
CA GLU A 32 2.02 9.30 7.52
C GLU A 32 1.71 9.39 6.02
N VAL A 33 2.56 8.82 5.16
CA VAL A 33 2.40 8.95 3.71
C VAL A 33 2.24 7.61 3.04
N ILE A 34 3.15 6.64 3.28
CA ILE A 34 3.17 5.41 2.50
C ILE A 34 2.05 4.45 2.91
N ILE A 35 1.91 4.14 4.20
CA ILE A 35 0.83 3.26 4.69
C ILE A 35 -0.54 3.86 4.39
N PRO A 36 -0.80 5.18 4.64
CA PRO A 36 -2.06 5.80 4.27
C PRO A 36 -2.33 5.80 2.76
N LYS A 37 -1.29 5.79 1.91
CA LYS A 37 -1.46 5.64 0.46
C LYS A 37 -1.93 4.23 0.09
N ILE A 38 -1.33 3.18 0.66
CA ILE A 38 -1.76 1.79 0.44
C ILE A 38 -3.20 1.61 0.93
N LEU A 39 -3.50 2.13 2.12
CA LEU A 39 -4.84 2.11 2.71
C LEU A 39 -5.86 2.79 1.79
N ARG A 40 -5.53 3.96 1.23
CA ARG A 40 -6.40 4.69 0.30
C ARG A 40 -6.72 3.86 -0.95
N GLU A 41 -5.73 3.20 -1.53
CA GLU A 41 -5.94 2.37 -2.73
C GLU A 41 -6.82 1.15 -2.41
N LYS A 42 -6.61 0.49 -1.26
CA LYS A 42 -7.52 -0.58 -0.80
C LYS A 42 -8.93 -0.07 -0.52
N ALA A 43 -9.07 1.08 0.13
CA ALA A 43 -10.36 1.67 0.43
C ALA A 43 -11.12 2.03 -0.85
N LYS A 44 -10.45 2.57 -1.86
CA LYS A 44 -11.05 2.81 -3.19
C LYS A 44 -11.53 1.51 -3.84
N ALA A 45 -10.73 0.45 -3.79
CA ALA A 45 -11.13 -0.86 -4.34
C ALA A 45 -12.36 -1.44 -3.64
N LYS A 46 -12.49 -1.23 -2.31
CA LYS A 46 -13.68 -1.65 -1.55
C LYS A 46 -14.91 -0.77 -1.80
N CYS A 47 -14.70 0.53 -2.07
CA CYS A 47 -15.76 1.50 -2.37
C CYS A 47 -15.97 1.70 -3.89
N ASP A 48 -15.58 0.74 -4.75
CA ASP A 48 -15.52 0.94 -6.21
C ASP A 48 -16.88 1.35 -6.79
N ASP A 49 -17.98 0.75 -6.34
CA ASP A 49 -19.33 1.09 -6.79
C ASP A 49 -19.67 2.58 -6.55
N LEU A 50 -19.27 3.13 -5.40
CA LEU A 50 -19.51 4.53 -5.05
C LEU A 50 -18.58 5.47 -5.82
N VAL A 51 -17.34 5.04 -6.07
CA VAL A 51 -16.38 5.75 -6.92
C VAL A 51 -16.90 5.80 -8.35
N GLN A 52 -17.45 4.70 -8.88
CA GLN A 52 -18.05 4.65 -10.19
C GLN A 52 -19.30 5.54 -10.26
N ALA A 53 -20.19 5.50 -9.28
CA ALA A 53 -21.38 6.36 -9.24
C ALA A 53 -21.00 7.85 -9.24
N PHE A 54 -20.01 8.24 -8.44
CA PHE A 54 -19.47 9.59 -8.46
C PHE A 54 -18.85 9.94 -9.82
N THR A 55 -18.07 9.02 -10.41
CA THR A 55 -17.41 9.23 -11.71
C THR A 55 -18.43 9.38 -12.84
N GLN A 56 -19.51 8.60 -12.82
CA GLN A 56 -20.61 8.70 -13.78
C GLN A 56 -21.35 10.03 -13.64
N CYS A 57 -21.59 10.50 -12.41
CA CYS A 57 -22.15 11.83 -12.18
C CYS A 57 -21.17 12.94 -12.60
N ALA A 58 -19.88 12.77 -12.35
CA ALA A 58 -18.83 13.72 -12.70
C ALA A 58 -18.58 13.82 -14.21
N LYS A 59 -18.97 12.81 -14.99
CA LYS A 59 -18.70 12.73 -16.43
C LYS A 59 -19.27 13.95 -17.17
N GLY A 60 -18.39 14.73 -17.80
CA GLY A 60 -18.75 15.92 -18.58
C GLY A 60 -19.17 17.14 -17.75
N ARG A 61 -19.01 17.11 -16.42
CA ARG A 61 -19.35 18.21 -15.51
C ARG A 61 -18.08 18.67 -14.78
N THR A 62 -17.60 19.88 -15.04
CA THR A 62 -16.38 20.38 -14.38
C THR A 62 -16.69 21.34 -13.24
N VAL A 63 -17.59 22.30 -13.47
CA VAL A 63 -17.96 23.32 -12.48
C VAL A 63 -19.14 22.86 -11.64
N SER A 64 -20.08 22.12 -12.24
CA SER A 64 -21.34 21.73 -11.60
C SER A 64 -21.30 20.50 -10.69
N ILE A 65 -20.15 19.83 -10.59
CA ILE A 65 -19.96 18.66 -9.72
C ILE A 65 -20.27 18.96 -8.26
N LEU A 66 -19.85 20.14 -7.77
CA LEU A 66 -19.88 20.45 -6.34
C LEU A 66 -21.31 20.52 -5.78
N TRP A 67 -22.29 20.84 -6.62
CA TRP A 67 -23.70 20.90 -6.24
C TRP A 67 -24.49 19.70 -6.77
N THR A 68 -24.34 19.35 -8.06
CA THR A 68 -25.14 18.29 -8.68
C THR A 68 -24.77 16.91 -8.16
N CYS A 69 -23.47 16.64 -7.97
CA CYS A 69 -22.97 15.33 -7.55
C CYS A 69 -22.65 15.27 -6.05
N ARG A 70 -23.24 16.18 -5.26
CA ARG A 70 -22.94 16.30 -3.83
C ARG A 70 -23.32 15.04 -3.07
N LYS A 71 -24.41 14.37 -3.46
CA LYS A 71 -24.92 13.15 -2.80
C LYS A 71 -23.98 11.98 -3.01
N GLU A 72 -23.57 11.75 -4.26
CA GLU A 72 -22.64 10.70 -4.68
C GLU A 72 -21.26 10.93 -4.05
N ASN A 73 -20.79 12.19 -4.03
CA ASN A 73 -19.54 12.56 -3.37
C ASN A 73 -19.59 12.31 -1.85
N GLN A 74 -20.72 12.60 -1.19
CA GLN A 74 -20.86 12.35 0.24
C GLN A 74 -20.86 10.86 0.53
N ALA A 75 -21.64 10.06 -0.20
CA ALA A 75 -21.67 8.61 -0.03
C ALA A 75 -20.28 7.98 -0.24
N MET A 76 -19.56 8.40 -1.28
CA MET A 76 -18.18 7.96 -1.55
C MET A 76 -17.25 8.35 -0.40
N LYS A 77 -17.33 9.59 0.09
CA LYS A 77 -16.51 10.06 1.22
C LYS A 77 -16.80 9.30 2.50
N ASP A 78 -18.07 9.02 2.80
CA ASP A 78 -18.48 8.30 4.00
C ASP A 78 -17.92 6.88 3.99
N CYS A 79 -17.99 6.19 2.84
CA CYS A 79 -17.37 4.88 2.65
C CYS A 79 -15.85 4.91 2.82
N LEU A 80 -15.16 5.87 2.21
CA LEU A 80 -13.71 5.97 2.37
C LEU A 80 -13.31 6.30 3.82
N THR A 81 -14.08 7.15 4.50
CA THR A 81 -13.81 7.57 5.88
C THR A 81 -13.96 6.45 6.88
N SER A 82 -14.93 5.54 6.69
CA SER A 82 -15.07 4.37 7.57
C SER A 82 -13.81 3.48 7.54
N TYR A 83 -13.23 3.27 6.36
CA TYR A 83 -11.99 2.49 6.21
C TYR A 83 -10.74 3.19 6.75
N TYR A 84 -10.70 4.52 6.82
CA TYR A 84 -9.59 5.22 7.48
C TYR A 84 -9.64 5.11 9.01
N GLN A 85 -10.82 4.89 9.58
CA GLN A 85 -11.01 4.69 11.03
C GLN A 85 -10.83 3.22 11.44
N ASP A 86 -10.83 2.32 10.47
CA ASP A 86 -10.65 0.88 10.66
C ASP A 86 -9.19 0.55 10.98
N LYS A 87 -8.95 0.14 12.23
CA LYS A 87 -7.62 -0.25 12.73
C LYS A 87 -7.14 -1.57 12.14
N GLU A 88 -8.05 -2.49 11.81
CA GLU A 88 -7.69 -3.79 11.26
C GLU A 88 -7.10 -3.60 9.86
N LEU A 89 -7.79 -2.80 9.03
CA LEU A 89 -7.31 -2.49 7.69
C LEU A 89 -5.99 -1.71 7.71
N PHE A 90 -5.80 -0.82 8.68
CA PHE A 90 -4.53 -0.11 8.84
C PHE A 90 -3.37 -1.06 9.16
N GLU A 91 -3.57 -2.00 10.09
CA GLU A 91 -2.54 -2.98 10.45
C GLU A 91 -2.24 -3.94 9.28
N GLU A 92 -3.24 -4.37 8.52
CA GLU A 92 -3.03 -5.13 7.28
C GLU A 92 -2.16 -4.37 6.27
N CYS A 93 -2.44 -3.08 6.07
CA CYS A 93 -1.64 -2.23 5.17
C CYS A 93 -0.21 -2.05 5.68
N ARG A 94 -0.03 -1.96 7.01
CA ARG A 94 1.28 -1.90 7.65
C ARG A 94 2.09 -3.17 7.42
N GLN A 95 1.49 -4.34 7.62
CA GLN A 95 2.16 -5.63 7.39
C GLN A 95 2.53 -5.82 5.92
N GLU A 96 1.63 -5.45 5.00
CA GLU A 96 1.93 -5.47 3.56
C GLU A 96 3.11 -4.55 3.22
N TYR A 97 3.14 -3.34 3.79
CA TYR A 97 4.24 -2.41 3.59
C TYR A 97 5.58 -2.97 4.09
N LEU A 98 5.61 -3.55 5.30
CA LEU A 98 6.81 -4.14 5.87
C LEU A 98 7.34 -5.28 4.99
N LYS A 99 6.45 -6.13 4.49
CA LYS A 99 6.82 -7.20 3.55
C LYS A 99 7.40 -6.65 2.25
N LYS A 100 6.73 -5.69 1.61
CA LYS A 100 7.25 -5.03 0.39
C LYS A 100 8.61 -4.39 0.63
N ARG A 101 8.82 -3.80 1.81
CA ARG A 101 10.08 -3.17 2.20
C ARG A 101 11.20 -4.19 2.36
N GLU A 102 10.90 -5.34 2.97
CA GLU A 102 11.84 -6.46 3.10
C GLU A 102 12.21 -7.05 1.73
N ASP A 103 11.22 -7.31 0.88
CA ASP A 103 11.44 -7.83 -0.47
C ASP A 103 12.32 -6.88 -1.29
N TYR A 104 12.07 -5.57 -1.20
CA TYR A 104 12.89 -4.56 -1.86
C TYR A 104 14.35 -4.56 -1.38
N GLN A 105 14.57 -4.79 -0.08
CA GLN A 105 15.93 -4.88 0.48
C GLN A 105 16.65 -6.14 0.03
N LYS A 106 15.95 -7.28 -0.02
CA LYS A 106 16.49 -8.54 -0.57
C LYS A 106 16.85 -8.39 -2.04
N ASP A 107 15.95 -7.82 -2.83
CA ASP A 107 16.17 -7.55 -4.25
C ASP A 107 17.37 -6.61 -4.46
N PHE A 108 17.51 -5.58 -3.62
CA PHE A 108 18.64 -4.66 -3.66
C PHE A 108 19.97 -5.34 -3.28
N ALA A 109 19.97 -6.15 -2.21
CA ALA A 109 21.13 -6.89 -1.76
C ALA A 109 21.60 -7.94 -2.79
N GLN A 110 20.69 -8.52 -3.56
CA GLN A 110 21.01 -9.51 -4.60
C GLN A 110 21.46 -8.86 -5.92
N SER A 111 20.83 -7.75 -6.35
CA SER A 111 21.01 -7.20 -7.70
C SER A 111 21.90 -5.95 -7.79
N GLY A 112 22.19 -5.29 -6.66
CA GLY A 112 22.98 -4.04 -6.61
C GLY A 112 22.32 -2.86 -7.34
N LYS A 113 21.06 -3.00 -7.78
CA LYS A 113 20.30 -1.97 -8.50
C LYS A 113 19.00 -1.67 -7.75
N SER A 114 18.69 -0.39 -7.59
CA SER A 114 17.41 0.08 -7.07
C SER A 114 16.29 -0.28 -8.05
N ALA A 115 15.55 -1.35 -7.81
CA ALA A 115 14.31 -1.61 -8.54
C ALA A 115 13.32 -0.44 -8.28
N ASN A 116 12.85 0.23 -9.33
CA ASN A 116 12.03 1.42 -9.12
C ASN A 116 10.64 1.01 -8.58
N LEU A 117 10.35 1.26 -7.29
CA LEU A 117 9.04 0.97 -6.65
C LEU A 117 7.86 1.59 -7.42
N THR A 118 8.12 2.67 -8.17
CA THR A 118 7.10 3.38 -8.97
C THR A 118 6.61 2.60 -10.19
N LYS A 119 7.33 1.54 -10.64
CA LYS A 119 7.04 0.88 -11.92
C LYS A 119 6.14 -0.35 -11.83
N LYS A 120 5.96 -0.97 -10.65
CA LYS A 120 5.11 -2.18 -10.50
C LYS A 120 3.64 -1.89 -10.16
N GLU A 121 3.31 -0.71 -9.62
CA GLU A 121 1.93 -0.34 -9.17
C GLU A 121 1.21 0.66 -10.09
N SER A 122 1.81 1.09 -11.22
CA SER A 122 1.19 2.04 -12.18
C SER A 122 0.74 1.38 -13.49
N THR A 123 0.74 0.06 -13.57
CA THR A 123 0.07 -0.65 -14.67
C THR A 123 -1.35 -0.97 -14.20
N ILE A 124 -2.25 -0.01 -14.40
CA ILE A 124 -3.66 -0.29 -14.67
C ILE A 124 -3.74 -0.79 -16.10
#